data_AF-A0A7Y0N2S7-F1
#
_entry.id   AF-A0A7Y0N2S7-F1
#
_cell.length_a   1.000
_cell.length_b   1.000
_cell.length_c   1.000
_cell.angle_alpha   90.00
_cell.angle_beta   90.00
_cell.angle_gamma   90.00
#
_symmetry.space_group_name_H-M   'P 1'
#
loop_
_entity.id
_entity.type
_entity.pdbx_description
1 polymer ?
#
loop_
_entity_poly.entity_id
_entity_poly.type
_entity_poly.pdbx_seq_one_letter_code
_entity_poly.pdbx_strand_id
1 'polypeptide(L)' 'MSKPSLLLYIHGFNSSPLSMKANLMREYCAQHRPDIKVIVPQLPCFSEQTAQLVL' A
#
# COMPACT_ATOMS: atom_id res chain seq x y z
N MET A 1 -2.89 20.92 -12.70
CA MET A 1 -1.83 19.93 -12.38
C MET A 1 -2.42 18.54 -12.46
N SER A 2 -1.71 17.57 -13.04
CA SER A 2 -2.15 16.18 -13.08
C SER A 2 -2.12 15.57 -11.66
N LYS A 3 -3.10 14.71 -11.36
CA LYS A 3 -3.12 13.98 -10.09
C LYS A 3 -2.00 12.94 -10.10
N PRO A 4 -1.24 12.76 -8.99
CA PRO A 4 -0.18 11.76 -8.94
C PRO A 4 -0.74 10.34 -9.10
N SER A 5 0.05 9.45 -9.71
CA SER A 5 -0.25 8.03 -9.72
C SER A 5 -0.29 7.48 -8.29
N LEU A 6 -1.22 6.59 -8.02
CA LEU A 6 -1.40 5.96 -6.70
C LEU A 6 -0.96 4.51 -6.76
N LEU A 7 -0.09 4.11 -5.83
CA LEU A 7 0.25 2.72 -5.56
C LEU A 7 -0.38 2.33 -4.22
N LEU A 8 -1.45 1.54 -4.28
CA LEU A 8 -2.09 0.94 -3.11
C LEU A 8 -1.49 -0.44 -2.86
N TYR A 9 -0.72 -0.60 -1.78
CA TYR A 9 -0.12 -1.89 -1.41
C TYR A 9 -1.05 -2.66 -0.47
N ILE A 10 -1.52 -3.83 -0.92
CA ILE A 10 -2.36 -4.74 -0.14
C ILE A 10 -1.48 -5.85 0.43
N HIS A 11 -1.32 -5.91 1.75
CA HIS A 11 -0.52 -6.94 2.41
C HIS A 11 -1.27 -8.28 2.52
N GLY A 12 -0.53 -9.37 2.73
CA GLY A 12 -1.10 -10.72 2.89
C GLY A 12 -1.75 -10.96 4.26
N PHE A 13 -2.32 -12.15 4.43
CA PHE A 13 -2.95 -12.59 5.69
C PHE A 13 -1.99 -12.53 6.88
N ASN A 14 -2.49 -12.07 8.03
CA ASN A 14 -1.75 -11.88 9.29
C ASN A 14 -0.44 -11.08 9.14
N SER A 15 -0.40 -10.17 8.15
CA SER A 15 0.70 -9.24 7.91
C SER A 15 0.32 -7.83 8.36
N SER A 16 1.18 -6.86 8.05
CA SER A 16 0.96 -5.46 8.42
C SER A 16 1.55 -4.50 7.40
N PRO A 17 1.20 -3.20 7.49
CA PRO A 17 1.83 -2.14 6.72
C PRO A 17 3.35 -2.04 6.91
N LEU A 18 3.87 -2.61 8.01
CA LEU A 18 5.28 -2.61 8.36
C LEU A 18 6.03 -3.83 7.82
N SER A 19 5.39 -4.66 6.99
CA SER A 19 6.08 -5.80 6.37
C SER A 19 7.32 -5.35 5.59
N MET A 20 8.34 -6.20 5.55
CA MET A 20 9.59 -5.91 4.83
C MET A 20 9.33 -5.49 3.37
N LYS A 21 8.41 -6.17 2.68
CA LYS A 21 8.06 -5.85 1.29
C LYS A 21 7.40 -4.48 1.13
N ALA A 22 6.53 -4.09 2.06
CA ALA A 22 5.91 -2.77 2.05
C ALA A 22 6.93 -1.65 2.25
N ASN A 23 7.87 -1.85 3.18
CA ASN A 23 8.96 -0.89 3.40
C ASN A 23 9.89 -0.78 2.19
N LEU A 24 10.31 -1.90 1.62
CA LEU A 24 11.14 -1.90 0.40
C LEU A 24 10.45 -1.20 -0.77
N MET A 25 9.15 -1.43 -0.97
CA MET A 25 8.39 -0.74 -2.03
C MET A 25 8.33 0.78 -1.78
N ARG A 26 8.09 1.20 -0.53
CA ARG A 26 8.05 2.62 -0.15
C ARG A 26 9.40 3.30 -0.38
N GLU A 27 10.50 2.66 0.02
CA GLU A 27 11.86 3.17 -0.18
C GLU A 27 12.20 3.26 -1.67
N TYR A 28 11.86 2.23 -2.45
CA TYR A 28 12.09 2.23 -3.89
C TYR A 28 11.34 3.36 -4.59
N CYS A 29 10.06 3.56 -4.27
CA CYS A 29 9.27 4.67 -4.82
C CYS A 29 9.84 6.02 -4.40
N ALA A 30 10.22 6.19 -3.12
CA ALA A 30 10.81 7.44 -2.65
C ALA A 30 12.10 7.81 -3.42
N GLN A 31 12.93 6.80 -3.76
CA GLN A 31 14.18 7.00 -4.49
C GLN A 31 14.00 7.19 -6.00
N HIS A 32 13.15 6.38 -6.64
CA HIS A 32 13.12 6.26 -8.11
C HIS A 32 11.85 6.82 -8.75
N ARG A 33 10.75 6.90 -7.98
CA ARG A 33 9.41 7.30 -8.46
C ARG A 33 8.71 8.23 -7.45
N PRO A 34 9.31 9.40 -7.13
CA PRO A 34 8.73 10.33 -6.17
C PRO A 34 7.40 10.93 -6.66
N ASP A 35 7.06 10.74 -7.94
CA ASP A 35 5.77 11.09 -8.53
C ASP A 35 4.62 10.18 -8.08
N ILE A 36 4.93 9.00 -7.53
CA ILE A 36 3.92 8.03 -7.06
C ILE A 36 3.59 8.28 -5.59
N LYS A 37 2.30 8.46 -5.30
CA LYS A 37 1.79 8.39 -3.94
C LYS A 37 1.66 6.93 -3.53
N VAL A 38 2.41 6.50 -2.52
CA VAL A 38 2.32 5.13 -1.97
C VAL A 38 1.43 5.13 -0.73
N ILE A 39 0.44 4.24 -0.68
CA ILE A 39 -0.42 4.02 0.49
C ILE A 39 -0.39 2.54 0.86
N VAL A 40 -0.15 2.26 2.14
CA VAL A 40 -0.13 0.91 2.70
C VAL A 40 -1.10 0.86 3.89
N PRO A 41 -2.39 0.59 3.67
CA PRO A 41 -3.37 0.55 4.75
C PRO A 41 -3.20 -0.71 5.60
N GLN A 42 -3.57 -0.62 6.87
CA GLN A 42 -3.77 -1.80 7.71
C GLN A 42 -5.05 -2.49 7.25
N LEU A 43 -4.96 -3.78 6.91
CA LEU A 43 -6.12 -4.56 6.48
C LEU A 43 -6.78 -5.27 7.66
N PRO A 44 -8.12 -5.39 7.65
CA PRO A 44 -8.86 -6.27 8.57
C PRO A 44 -8.49 -7.75 8.40
N CYS A 45 -8.73 -8.55 9.43
CA CYS A 45 -8.55 -10.01 9.34
C CYS A 45 -9.67 -10.71 8.54
N PHE A 46 -10.78 -10.01 8.28
CA PHE A 46 -11.92 -10.56 7.55
C PHE A 46 -11.93 -10.08 6.09
N SER A 47 -12.16 -11.02 5.17
CA SER A 47 -12.09 -10.79 3.73
C SER A 47 -13.13 -9.78 3.23
N GLU A 48 -14.37 -9.85 3.73
CA GLU A 48 -15.44 -8.92 3.35
C GLU A 48 -15.11 -7.47 3.75
N GLN A 49 -14.62 -7.29 4.98
CA GLN A 49 -14.20 -5.96 5.47
C GLN A 49 -13.00 -5.43 4.69
N THR A 50 -12.08 -6.32 4.30
CA THR A 50 -10.93 -5.95 3.46
C THR A 50 -11.40 -5.46 2.09
N ALA A 51 -12.34 -6.17 1.45
CA ALA A 51 -12.91 -5.77 0.16
C ALA A 51 -13.60 -4.41 0.25
N GLN A 52 -14.39 -4.16 1.30
CA GLN A 52 -15.03 -2.85 1.53
C GLN A 52 -14.04 -1.70 1.75
N LEU A 53 -12.84 -1.98 2.28
CA LEU A 53 -11.82 -0.96 2.52
C LEU A 53 -11.07 -0.53 1.25
N VAL A 54 -10.93 -1.44 0.28
CA VAL A 54 -10.05 -1.24 -0.90
C VAL A 54 -10.80 -0.98 -2.20
N LEU A 55 -12.12 -1.20 -2.23
CA LEU A 55 -13.03 -0.90 -3.34
C LEU A 55 -13.71 0.45 -3.14
#